data_AF-A0A925FDW3-F1
#
_entry.id   AF-A0A925FDW3-F1
#
_cell.length_a   1.000
_cell.length_b   1.000
_cell.length_c   1.000
_cell.angle_alpha   90.00
_cell.angle_beta   90.00
_cell.angle_gamma   90.00
#
_symmetry.space_group_name_H-M   'P 1'
#
loop_
_entity.id
_entity.type
_entity.pdbx_description
1 polymer ?
#
loop_
_entity_poly.entity_id
_entity_poly.type
_entity_poly.pdbx_seq_one_letter_code
_entity_poly.pdbx_strand_id
1 'polypeptide(L)'
;MPRALATHGLHFSATEREGVLASLRARKAALRTHACNYWVFEDRALPGVLIEFYEASDVETLERARAATGVDPHGHPILSEVEL
;
A
#
# COMPACT_ATOMS: atom_id res chain seq x y z
N MET A 1 15.73 -4.06 13.52
CA MET A 1 14.48 -4.81 13.34
C MET A 1 14.20 -4.81 11.85
N PRO A 2 13.93 -5.96 11.24
CA PRO A 2 13.69 -6.03 9.80
C PRO A 2 12.44 -5.23 9.46
N ARG A 3 12.51 -4.42 8.40
CA ARG A 3 11.34 -3.66 7.92
C ARG A 3 10.23 -4.62 7.52
N ALA A 4 8.99 -4.19 7.68
CA ALA A 4 7.82 -4.93 7.25
C ALA A 4 7.29 -4.36 5.93
N LEU A 5 6.90 -5.24 5.00
CA LEU A 5 6.38 -4.86 3.69
C LEU A 5 5.08 -5.62 3.40
N ALA A 6 4.13 -4.95 2.76
CA ALA A 6 2.98 -5.60 2.14
C ALA A 6 2.70 -5.02 0.75
N THR A 7 2.09 -5.85 -0.09
CA THR A 7 1.74 -5.48 -1.47
C THR A 7 0.28 -5.80 -1.77
N HIS A 8 -0.37 -4.93 -2.53
CA HIS A 8 -1.75 -5.13 -2.99
C HIS A 8 -1.87 -4.79 -4.48
N GLY A 9 -2.50 -5.68 -5.25
CA GLY A 9 -2.80 -5.44 -6.66
C GLY A 9 -4.17 -4.77 -6.81
N LEU A 10 -4.23 -3.71 -7.61
CA LEU A 10 -5.46 -3.00 -7.92
C LEU A 10 -5.60 -2.88 -9.44
N HIS A 11 -6.77 -3.20 -9.98
CA HIS A 11 -7.10 -2.99 -11.38
C HIS A 11 -8.27 -2.00 -11.51
N PHE A 12 -8.18 -1.07 -12.46
CA PHE A 12 -9.23 -0.11 -12.74
C PHE A 12 -9.37 0.19 -14.24
N SER A 13 -10.55 0.63 -14.66
CA SER A 13 -10.81 1.05 -16.04
C SER A 13 -10.38 2.49 -16.30
N ALA A 14 -10.17 2.87 -17.56
CA ALA A 14 -9.77 4.23 -17.92
C ALA A 14 -10.71 5.32 -17.36
N THR A 15 -12.00 5.04 -17.27
CA THR A 15 -13.02 5.96 -16.72
C THR A 15 -12.92 6.15 -15.20
N GLU A 16 -12.36 5.20 -14.48
CA GLU A 16 -12.22 5.26 -13.01
C GLU A 16 -10.89 5.90 -12.57
N ARG A 17 -9.96 6.13 -13.51
CA ARG A 17 -8.57 6.51 -13.23
C ARG A 17 -8.46 7.71 -12.29
N GLU A 18 -9.19 8.79 -12.56
CA GLU A 18 -9.07 10.01 -11.76
C GLU A 18 -9.52 9.81 -10.31
N GLY A 19 -10.65 9.14 -10.13
CA GLY A 19 -11.19 8.81 -8.81
C GLY A 19 -10.25 7.88 -8.04
N VAL A 20 -9.72 6.85 -8.69
CA VAL A 20 -8.74 5.93 -8.09
C VAL A 20 -7.48 6.68 -7.66
N LEU A 21 -6.89 7.50 -8.53
CA LEU A 21 -5.71 8.27 -8.18
C LEU A 21 -5.95 9.25 -7.02
N ALA A 22 -7.14 9.85 -6.93
CA ALA A 22 -7.53 10.68 -5.79
C ALA A 22 -7.58 9.85 -4.48
N SER A 23 -8.22 8.68 -4.51
CA SER A 23 -8.29 7.77 -3.36
C SER A 23 -6.90 7.29 -2.92
N LEU A 24 -6.00 6.98 -3.86
CA LEU A 24 -4.62 6.56 -3.53
C LEU A 24 -3.80 7.69 -2.88
N ARG A 25 -4.02 8.94 -3.29
CA ARG A 25 -3.38 10.11 -2.63
C ARG A 25 -3.90 10.31 -1.21
N ALA A 26 -5.20 10.19 -0.99
CA ALA A 26 -5.79 10.26 0.35
C ALA A 26 -5.26 9.13 1.24
N ARG A 27 -5.17 7.91 0.70
CA ARG A 27 -4.58 6.75 1.38
C ARG A 27 -3.13 7.00 1.78
N LYS A 28 -2.31 7.54 0.87
CA LYS A 28 -0.91 7.92 1.16
C LYS A 28 -0.83 8.89 2.33
N ALA A 29 -1.68 9.92 2.35
CA ALA A 29 -1.70 10.91 3.41
C ALA A 29 -2.07 10.30 4.77
N ALA A 30 -3.09 9.42 4.80
CA ALA A 30 -3.50 8.71 6.01
C ALA A 30 -2.40 7.76 6.53
N LEU A 31 -1.81 6.93 5.69
CA LEU A 31 -0.75 6.00 6.10
C LEU A 31 0.48 6.72 6.67
N ARG A 32 0.80 7.90 6.12
CA ARG A 32 1.90 8.73 6.60
C ARG A 32 1.74 9.15 8.07
N THR A 33 0.51 9.36 8.56
CA THR A 33 0.26 9.70 9.96
C THR A 33 0.42 8.53 10.92
N HIS A 34 0.55 7.31 10.39
CA HIS A 34 0.74 6.06 11.14
C HIS A 34 2.11 5.43 10.90
N ALA A 35 3.13 6.24 10.57
CA ALA A 35 4.51 5.79 10.32
C ALA A 35 4.63 4.69 9.24
N CYS A 36 3.65 4.61 8.33
CA CYS A 36 3.67 3.71 7.19
C CYS A 36 4.01 4.49 5.93
N ASN A 37 5.08 4.08 5.26
CA ASN A 37 5.39 4.54 3.91
C ASN A 37 4.47 3.85 2.91
N TYR A 38 4.14 4.56 1.83
CA TYR A 38 3.20 4.08 0.83
C TYR A 38 3.58 4.57 -0.56
N TRP A 39 3.67 3.62 -1.49
CA TRP A 39 3.96 3.86 -2.90
C TRP A 39 3.03 3.05 -3.78
N VAL A 40 2.85 3.54 -5.01
CA VAL A 40 2.03 2.88 -6.01
C VAL A 40 2.79 2.95 -7.33
N PHE A 41 2.87 1.81 -8.01
CA PHE A 41 3.45 1.71 -9.35
C PHE A 41 2.40 1.15 -10.31
N GLU A 42 2.40 1.65 -11.54
CA GLU A 42 1.59 1.14 -12.63
C GLU A 42 2.42 0.19 -13.49
N ASP A 43 1.86 -0.96 -13.85
CA ASP A 43 2.50 -1.85 -14.81
C ASP A 43 2.56 -1.15 -16.18
N ARG A 44 3.78 -1.02 -16.72
CA ARG A 44 4.00 -0.37 -18.00
C ARG A 44 3.41 -1.14 -19.18
N ALA A 45 3.27 -2.45 -19.07
CA ALA A 45 2.67 -3.30 -20.10
C ALA A 45 1.15 -3.35 -20.00
N LEU A 46 0.57 -3.05 -18.83
CA LEU A 46 -0.85 -3.17 -18.54
C LEU A 46 -1.39 -1.89 -17.88
N PRO A 47 -1.70 -0.84 -18.67
CA PRO A 47 -2.33 0.37 -18.14
C PRO A 47 -3.61 0.05 -17.37
N GLY A 48 -3.77 0.65 -16.18
CA GLY A 48 -4.87 0.35 -15.27
C GLY A 48 -4.57 -0.74 -14.24
N VAL A 49 -3.42 -1.42 -14.33
CA VAL A 49 -2.95 -2.36 -13.29
C VAL A 49 -1.92 -1.65 -12.40
N LEU A 50 -2.23 -1.54 -11.11
CA LEU A 50 -1.36 -0.96 -10.09
C LEU A 50 -0.91 -2.00 -9.08
N ILE A 51 0.28 -1.77 -8.54
CA ILE A 51 0.78 -2.45 -7.36
C ILE A 51 1.03 -1.39 -6.30
N GLU A 52 0.32 -1.53 -5.19
CA GLU A 52 0.47 -0.73 -3.98
C GLU A 52 1.51 -1.40 -3.07
N PHE A 53 2.38 -0.61 -2.45
CA PHE A 53 3.40 -1.03 -1.51
C PHE A 53 3.22 -0.29 -0.20
N TYR A 54 3.24 -1.04 0.91
CA TYR A 54 3.08 -0.54 2.27
C TYR A 54 4.30 -0.98 3.08
N GLU A 55 5.06 -0.04 3.62
CA GLU A 55 6.28 -0.34 4.38
C GLU A 55 6.24 0.34 5.75
N ALA A 56 6.67 -0.38 6.79
CA ALA A 56 6.92 0.17 8.11
C ALA A 56 8.24 -0.36 8.69
N SER A 57 8.70 0.22 9.80
CA SER A 57 9.92 -0.19 10.51
C SER A 57 9.85 -1.61 11.07
N ASP A 58 8.63 -2.12 11.28
CA ASP A 58 8.35 -3.40 11.92
C ASP A 58 6.90 -3.82 11.64
N VAL A 59 6.59 -5.09 11.92
CA VAL A 59 5.27 -5.71 11.67
C VAL A 59 4.17 -5.03 12.47
N GLU A 60 4.40 -4.72 13.75
CA GLU A 60 3.40 -4.13 14.64
C GLU A 60 2.94 -2.74 14.15
N THR A 61 3.89 -1.93 13.67
CA THR A 61 3.60 -0.62 13.10
C THR A 61 2.77 -0.76 11.83
N LEU A 62 3.08 -1.72 10.96
CA LEU A 62 2.31 -1.97 9.74
C LEU A 62 0.88 -2.45 10.04
N GLU A 63 0.71 -3.38 10.97
CA GLU A 63 -0.61 -3.87 11.40
C GLU A 63 -1.47 -2.76 12.00
N ARG A 64 -0.88 -1.92 12.86
CA ARG A 64 -1.55 -0.76 13.45
C ARG A 64 -1.97 0.25 12.38
N ALA A 65 -1.11 0.53 11.41
CA ALA A 65 -1.43 1.44 10.32
C ALA A 65 -2.60 0.92 9.48
N ARG A 66 -2.63 -0.40 9.17
CA ARG A 66 -3.76 -1.05 8.49
C ARG A 66 -5.06 -0.91 9.28
N ALA A 67 -5.04 -1.28 10.56
CA ALA A 67 -6.21 -1.21 11.42
C ALA A 67 -6.76 0.21 11.55
N ALA A 68 -5.89 1.22 11.70
CA ALA A 68 -6.29 2.61 11.88
C ALA A 68 -6.84 3.27 10.61
N THR A 69 -6.37 2.87 9.44
CA THR A 69 -6.74 3.49 8.16
C THR A 69 -7.76 2.68 7.36
N GLY A 70 -8.04 1.43 7.77
CA GLY A 70 -8.93 0.51 7.06
C GLY A 70 -8.40 0.09 5.68
N VAL A 71 -7.12 0.33 5.41
CA VAL A 71 -6.46 -0.08 4.16
C VAL A 71 -6.12 -1.57 4.25
N ASP A 72 -6.18 -2.26 3.11
CA ASP A 72 -5.99 -3.71 3.05
C ASP A 72 -6.98 -4.51 3.92
N PRO A 73 -8.28 -4.47 3.57
CA PRO A 73 -9.32 -5.17 4.34
C PRO A 73 -9.21 -6.70 4.24
N HIS A 74 -8.41 -7.23 3.30
CA HIS A 74 -8.25 -8.66 3.08
C HIS A 74 -7.06 -9.25 3.82
N GLY A 75 -6.26 -8.42 4.51
CA GLY A 75 -5.15 -8.87 5.34
C GLY A 75 -4.06 -9.52 4.50
N HIS A 76 -3.62 -8.87 3.42
CA HIS A 76 -2.53 -9.41 2.61
C HIS A 76 -1.29 -9.72 3.47
N PRO A 77 -0.52 -10.76 3.12
CA PRO A 77 0.64 -11.18 3.91
C PRO A 77 1.59 -10.03 4.21
N ILE A 78 2.08 -9.97 5.46
CA ILE A 78 3.17 -9.09 5.84
C ILE A 78 4.48 -9.85 5.62
N LEU A 79 5.32 -9.29 4.76
CA LEU A 79 6.67 -9.75 4.47
C LEU A 79 7.64 -9.09 5.46
N SER A 80 8.67 -9.81 5.87
CA SER A 80 9.78 -9.26 6.67
C SER A 80 11.02 -9.13 5.80
N GLU A 81 11.74 -8.03 5.94
CA GLU A 81 13.04 -7.83 5.32
C GLU A 81 14.03 -8.92 5.79
N VAL A 82 14.77 -9.48 4.85
CA VAL A 82 15.94 -10.30 5.14
C VAL A 82 17.15 -9.40 4.97
N GLU A 83 17.84 -9.08 6.06
CA GLU A 83 19.09 -8.30 6.00
C GLU A 83 20.15 -9.12 5.24
N LEU A 84 20.66 -8.55 4.14
CA LEU A 84 21.68 -9.16 3.27
C LEU A 84 23.06 -8.53 3.49
#